data_AF-A0AA40HSB5-F1
#
_entry.id   AF-A0AA40HSB5-F1
#
_cell.length_a   1.000
_cell.length_b   1.000
_cell.length_c   1.000
_cell.angle_alpha   90.00
_cell.angle_beta   90.00
_cell.angle_gamma   90.00
#
_symmetry.space_group_name_H-M   'P 1'
#
loop_
_entity.id
_entity.type
_entity.pdbx_description
1 polymer ?
#
loop_
_entity_poly.entity_id
_entity_poly.type
_entity_poly.pdbx_seq_one_letter_code
_entity_poly.pdbx_strand_id
1 'polypeptide(L)'
;MSKSLGNVVDPRTCLDRYTVDGFRYFLLRQGVPNWDCDYYEEKVVKLLDAELADALGGLLNRCTARRINPSGTYPAFCATCFPREPGPAGPSARAGAEDYALVSAVAALPRQVADHYANFQIYKALEALSSGVRQTNGFVQRHAPWKLSWESPGDAPWLGTVLHVALECLRIFGTLLQPVTPSLADQLLSRLGVSAAERGLGELAFLPRFYGHPCPFEGRRLGPETGLLFPRLDQSRARLVKAHRT
;
A
#
# COMPACT_ATOMS: atom_id res chain seq x y z
N MET A 1 -32.45 -4.23 1.37
CA MET A 1 -32.36 -5.33 2.37
C MET A 1 -33.68 -5.41 3.13
N SER A 2 -34.25 -6.60 3.33
CA SER A 2 -35.51 -6.75 4.08
C SER A 2 -35.47 -7.99 4.96
N LYS A 3 -35.81 -7.81 6.25
CA LYS A 3 -35.94 -8.92 7.21
C LYS A 3 -37.11 -9.84 6.88
N SER A 4 -38.21 -9.30 6.36
CA SER A 4 -39.39 -10.10 5.98
C SER A 4 -39.18 -10.93 4.71
N LEU A 5 -38.29 -10.49 3.80
CA LEU A 5 -37.92 -11.22 2.59
C LEU A 5 -36.69 -12.13 2.77
N GLY A 6 -36.13 -12.23 3.99
CA GLY A 6 -34.95 -13.04 4.30
C GLY A 6 -33.63 -12.55 3.68
N ASN A 7 -33.62 -11.45 2.93
CA ASN A 7 -32.45 -10.86 2.29
C ASN A 7 -31.77 -9.83 3.20
N VAL A 8 -31.19 -10.33 4.29
CA VAL A 8 -30.47 -9.56 5.32
C VAL A 8 -28.99 -9.89 5.29
N VAL A 9 -28.16 -8.84 5.26
CA VAL A 9 -26.72 -8.93 5.46
C VAL A 9 -26.46 -8.76 6.95
N ASP A 10 -25.99 -9.81 7.61
CA ASP A 10 -25.55 -9.73 9.01
C ASP A 10 -24.12 -9.20 9.06
N PRO A 11 -23.87 -8.02 9.68
CA PRO A 11 -22.53 -7.48 9.84
C PRO A 11 -21.58 -8.46 10.54
N ARG A 12 -22.02 -9.22 11.55
CA ARG A 12 -21.14 -10.13 12.32
C ARG A 12 -20.55 -11.20 11.42
N THR A 13 -21.40 -11.86 10.64
CA THR A 13 -20.99 -12.85 9.64
C THR A 13 -20.04 -12.25 8.59
N CYS A 14 -20.21 -10.97 8.22
CA CYS A 14 -19.30 -10.30 7.29
C CYS A 14 -17.92 -10.04 7.91
N LEU A 15 -17.86 -9.65 9.20
CA LEU A 15 -16.59 -9.43 9.90
C LEU A 15 -15.78 -10.72 10.05
N ASP A 16 -16.43 -11.84 10.39
CA ASP A 16 -15.78 -13.15 10.49
C ASP A 16 -15.22 -13.62 9.14
N ARG A 17 -15.91 -13.27 8.05
CA ARG A 17 -15.57 -13.73 6.71
C ARG A 17 -14.53 -12.87 6.01
N TYR A 18 -14.64 -11.55 6.12
CA TYR A 18 -13.81 -10.61 5.37
C TYR A 18 -12.77 -9.89 6.22
N THR A 19 -12.71 -10.19 7.52
CA THR A 19 -12.04 -9.40 8.56
C THR A 19 -12.73 -8.06 8.81
N VAL A 20 -12.49 -7.49 10.00
CA VAL A 20 -13.02 -6.16 10.37
C VAL A 20 -12.52 -5.09 9.40
N ASP A 21 -11.23 -5.03 9.13
CA ASP A 21 -10.63 -4.02 8.27
C ASP A 21 -10.99 -4.21 6.80
N GLY A 22 -11.06 -5.45 6.32
CA GLY A 22 -11.53 -5.73 4.96
C GLY A 22 -12.96 -5.23 4.76
N PHE A 23 -13.87 -5.51 5.69
CA PHE A 23 -15.25 -5.04 5.56
C PHE A 23 -15.37 -3.51 5.70
N ARG A 24 -14.62 -2.87 6.61
CA ARG A 24 -14.53 -1.41 6.73
C ARG A 24 -14.06 -0.77 5.41
N TYR A 25 -12.99 -1.33 4.84
CA TYR A 25 -12.44 -0.87 3.57
C TYR A 25 -13.49 -0.97 2.46
N PHE A 26 -14.15 -2.12 2.30
CA PHE A 26 -15.18 -2.30 1.28
C PHE A 26 -16.30 -1.27 1.40
N LEU A 27 -16.87 -1.09 2.60
CA LEU A 27 -17.98 -0.16 2.82
C LEU A 27 -17.58 1.28 2.49
N LEU A 28 -16.40 1.72 2.91
CA LEU A 28 -15.92 3.09 2.68
C LEU A 28 -15.43 3.32 1.24
N ARG A 29 -14.99 2.26 0.56
CA ARG A 29 -14.52 2.28 -0.83
C ARG A 29 -15.66 2.31 -1.84
N GLN A 30 -16.79 1.68 -1.51
CA GLN A 30 -17.96 1.55 -2.38
C GLN A 30 -19.12 2.47 -1.97
N GLY A 31 -19.15 2.94 -0.72
CA GLY A 31 -20.13 3.90 -0.24
C GLY A 31 -19.91 5.28 -0.85
N VAL A 32 -20.70 5.60 -1.88
CA VAL A 32 -20.72 6.93 -2.50
C VAL A 32 -21.95 7.68 -1.97
N PRO A 33 -21.81 8.93 -1.47
CA PRO A 33 -22.94 9.67 -0.90
C PRO A 33 -24.14 9.88 -1.84
N ASN A 34 -23.88 9.89 -3.15
CA ASN A 34 -24.88 10.26 -4.17
C ASN A 34 -25.66 9.06 -4.74
N TRP A 35 -25.22 7.82 -4.47
CA TRP A 35 -25.78 6.63 -5.09
C TRP A 35 -25.81 5.47 -4.10
N ASP A 36 -26.92 4.74 -4.09
CA ASP A 36 -27.00 3.48 -3.36
C ASP A 36 -26.03 2.47 -3.97
N CYS A 37 -25.26 1.79 -3.11
CA CYS A 37 -24.35 0.74 -3.54
C CYS A 37 -24.97 -0.63 -3.33
N ASP A 38 -25.04 -1.41 -4.40
CA ASP A 38 -25.38 -2.83 -4.31
C ASP A 38 -24.31 -3.61 -3.54
N TYR A 39 -24.78 -4.46 -2.63
CA TYR A 39 -23.98 -5.44 -1.91
C TYR A 39 -24.25 -6.84 -2.46
N TYR A 40 -23.19 -7.50 -2.89
CA TYR A 40 -23.15 -8.94 -3.09
C TYR A 40 -21.73 -9.42 -2.86
N GLU A 41 -21.63 -10.63 -2.35
CA GLU A 41 -20.40 -11.21 -1.81
C GLU A 41 -19.23 -11.22 -2.81
N GLU A 42 -19.50 -11.58 -4.07
CA GLU A 42 -18.48 -11.63 -5.11
C GLU A 42 -17.85 -10.26 -5.35
N LYS A 43 -18.61 -9.17 -5.19
CA LYS A 43 -18.10 -7.79 -5.27
C LYS A 43 -17.11 -7.50 -4.15
N VAL A 44 -17.44 -7.92 -2.93
CA VAL A 44 -16.59 -7.72 -1.75
C VAL A 44 -15.28 -8.48 -1.91
N VAL A 45 -15.37 -9.78 -2.19
CA VAL A 45 -14.20 -10.65 -2.34
C VAL A 45 -13.29 -10.13 -3.45
N LYS A 46 -13.84 -9.83 -4.64
CA LYS A 46 -13.05 -9.31 -5.77
C LYS A 46 -12.32 -8.03 -5.42
N LEU A 47 -12.98 -7.09 -4.73
CA LEU A 47 -12.38 -5.80 -4.38
C LEU A 47 -11.27 -5.97 -3.33
N LEU A 48 -11.53 -6.73 -2.27
CA LEU A 48 -10.56 -6.92 -1.19
C LEU A 48 -9.35 -7.74 -1.62
N ASP A 49 -9.55 -8.81 -2.40
CA ASP A 49 -8.45 -9.56 -2.97
C ASP A 49 -7.60 -8.69 -3.89
N ALA A 50 -8.24 -7.92 -4.79
CA ALA A 50 -7.50 -7.10 -5.75
C ALA A 50 -6.72 -5.96 -5.08
N GLU A 51 -7.35 -5.18 -4.19
CA GLU A 51 -6.72 -3.97 -3.64
C GLU A 51 -5.89 -4.24 -2.38
N LEU A 52 -6.35 -5.10 -1.46
CA LEU A 52 -5.66 -5.35 -0.19
C LEU A 52 -4.68 -6.53 -0.27
N ALA A 53 -5.13 -7.69 -0.78
CA ALA A 53 -4.28 -8.88 -0.83
C ALA A 53 -3.20 -8.77 -1.92
N ASP A 54 -3.63 -8.58 -3.17
CA ASP A 54 -2.78 -8.68 -4.35
C ASP A 54 -1.96 -7.40 -4.56
N ALA A 55 -2.61 -6.22 -4.55
CA ALA A 55 -1.92 -4.96 -4.83
C ALA A 55 -1.08 -4.45 -3.65
N LEU A 56 -1.69 -4.18 -2.50
CA LEU A 56 -0.97 -3.63 -1.33
C LEU A 56 -0.12 -4.70 -0.63
N GLY A 57 -0.73 -5.82 -0.26
CA GLY A 57 -0.06 -6.92 0.42
C GLY A 57 1.03 -7.56 -0.44
N GLY A 58 0.75 -7.78 -1.73
CA GLY A 58 1.75 -8.29 -2.69
C GLY A 58 2.94 -7.35 -2.86
N LEU A 59 2.71 -6.03 -2.91
CA LEU A 59 3.79 -5.04 -2.98
C LEU A 59 4.69 -5.10 -1.73
N LEU A 60 4.08 -5.05 -0.53
CA LEU A 60 4.80 -5.14 0.75
C LEU A 60 5.61 -6.43 0.84
N ASN A 61 5.00 -7.57 0.48
CA ASN A 61 5.67 -8.87 0.49
C ASN A 61 6.88 -8.90 -0.44
N ARG A 62 6.76 -8.41 -1.67
CA ARG A 62 7.89 -8.37 -2.61
C ARG A 62 9.03 -7.49 -2.12
N CYS A 63 8.74 -6.30 -1.62
CA CYS A 63 9.78 -5.32 -1.23
C CYS A 63 10.49 -5.68 0.08
N THR A 64 9.86 -6.48 0.95
CA THR A 64 10.42 -6.90 2.24
C THR A 64 10.91 -8.36 2.24
N ALA A 65 10.71 -9.11 1.15
CA ALA A 65 11.18 -10.49 1.06
C ALA A 65 12.71 -10.54 1.15
N ARG A 66 13.25 -11.44 1.99
CA ARG A 66 14.71 -11.63 2.16
C ARG A 66 15.45 -11.88 0.86
N ARG A 67 14.80 -12.47 -0.15
CA ARG A 67 15.41 -12.68 -1.48
C ARG A 67 15.76 -11.36 -2.18
N ILE A 68 14.95 -10.33 -1.98
CA ILE A 68 15.12 -9.02 -2.63
C ILE A 68 15.79 -8.03 -1.65
N ASN A 69 15.45 -8.10 -0.37
CA ASN A 69 16.02 -7.28 0.71
C ASN A 69 16.62 -8.18 1.81
N PRO A 70 17.82 -8.74 1.59
CA PRO A 70 18.43 -9.71 2.51
C PRO A 70 18.88 -9.08 3.84
N SER A 71 19.23 -7.80 3.86
CA SER A 71 19.59 -7.10 5.09
C SER A 71 18.40 -6.92 6.03
N GLY A 72 17.17 -6.94 5.50
CA GLY A 72 15.96 -6.68 6.27
C GLY A 72 15.99 -5.26 6.88
N THR A 73 16.55 -4.31 6.14
CA THR A 73 16.62 -2.89 6.52
C THR A 73 16.02 -2.02 5.44
N TYR A 74 15.75 -0.76 5.76
CA TYR A 74 15.52 0.28 4.77
C TYR A 74 16.83 0.54 4.00
N PRO A 75 16.88 0.28 2.68
CA PRO A 75 18.11 0.46 1.92
C PRO A 75 18.47 1.93 1.71
N ALA A 76 19.72 2.19 1.33
CA ALA A 76 20.17 3.53 1.00
C ALA A 76 19.57 4.02 -0.32
N PHE A 77 19.18 5.29 -0.36
CA PHE A 77 18.76 5.98 -1.57
C PHE A 77 19.97 6.58 -2.29
N CYS A 78 20.13 6.28 -3.58
CA CYS A 78 21.22 6.81 -4.39
C CYS A 78 20.74 7.98 -5.26
N ALA A 79 21.04 9.22 -4.83
CA ALA A 79 20.66 10.44 -5.55
C ALA A 79 21.34 10.58 -6.92
N THR A 80 22.45 9.88 -7.19
CA THR A 80 23.05 9.86 -8.53
C THR A 80 22.32 8.93 -9.49
N CYS A 81 21.65 7.88 -8.98
CA CYS A 81 20.80 6.99 -9.79
C CYS A 81 19.40 7.56 -10.01
N PHE A 82 18.90 8.34 -9.05
CA PHE A 82 17.60 9.02 -9.13
C PHE A 82 17.78 10.50 -8.75
N PRO A 83 18.37 11.32 -9.63
CA PRO A 83 18.55 12.74 -9.37
C PRO A 83 17.22 13.47 -9.28
N ARG A 84 17.16 14.57 -8.54
CA ARG A 84 15.93 15.37 -8.38
C ARG A 84 15.49 16.05 -9.67
N GLU A 85 16.46 16.66 -10.35
CA GLU A 85 16.24 17.30 -11.63
C GLU A 85 16.67 16.33 -12.73
N PRO A 86 15.79 16.00 -13.70
CA PRO A 86 16.16 15.23 -14.86
C PRO A 86 17.13 16.07 -15.71
N GLY A 87 18.43 15.99 -15.41
CA GLY A 87 19.49 16.57 -16.22
C GLY A 87 19.87 15.68 -17.40
N PRO A 88 20.83 16.10 -18.26
CA PRO A 88 21.45 15.19 -19.21
C PRO A 88 21.96 13.98 -18.42
N ALA A 89 21.41 12.80 -18.71
CA ALA A 89 21.59 11.61 -17.89
C ALA A 89 23.09 11.40 -17.61
N GLY A 90 23.50 11.69 -16.37
CA GLY A 90 24.80 11.26 -15.91
C GLY A 90 24.88 9.74 -16.08
N PRO A 91 26.09 9.15 -16.25
CA PRO A 91 26.24 7.74 -16.61
C PRO A 91 25.58 6.76 -15.61
N SER A 92 25.20 7.22 -14.42
CA SER A 92 24.57 6.42 -13.37
C SER A 92 23.05 6.64 -13.21
N ALA A 93 22.45 7.63 -13.88
CA ALA A 93 21.03 7.94 -13.78
C ALA A 93 20.18 6.85 -14.47
N ARG A 94 19.19 6.31 -13.75
CA ARG A 94 18.32 5.21 -14.22
C ARG A 94 16.82 5.54 -14.13
N ALA A 95 16.46 6.57 -13.38
CA ALA A 95 15.07 6.99 -13.23
C ALA A 95 14.51 7.62 -14.52
N GLY A 96 13.33 7.19 -14.95
CA GLY A 96 12.61 7.71 -16.11
C GLY A 96 11.44 8.62 -15.75
N ALA A 97 10.81 9.24 -16.76
CA ALA A 97 9.70 10.18 -16.58
C ALA A 97 8.54 9.63 -15.71
N GLU A 98 8.18 8.35 -15.88
CA GLU A 98 7.15 7.70 -15.07
C GLU A 98 7.52 7.57 -13.58
N ASP A 99 8.81 7.55 -13.25
CA ASP A 99 9.28 7.44 -11.87
C ASP A 99 9.14 8.80 -11.16
N TYR A 100 9.46 9.90 -11.86
CA TYR A 100 9.20 11.26 -11.37
C TYR A 100 7.69 11.53 -11.22
N ALA A 101 6.87 11.02 -12.14
CA ALA A 101 5.42 11.11 -12.04
C ALA A 101 4.89 10.38 -10.80
N LEU A 102 5.41 9.18 -10.49
CA LEU A 102 5.10 8.47 -9.25
C LEU A 102 5.48 9.30 -8.02
N VAL A 103 6.71 9.83 -7.98
CA VAL A 103 7.18 10.64 -6.84
C VAL A 103 6.28 11.85 -6.63
N SER A 104 5.94 12.57 -7.70
CA SER A 104 5.02 13.71 -7.63
C SER A 104 3.63 13.31 -7.15
N ALA A 105 3.09 12.19 -7.65
CA ALA A 105 1.75 11.72 -7.28
C ALA A 105 1.68 11.34 -5.80
N VAL A 106 2.67 10.59 -5.29
CA VAL A 106 2.70 10.18 -3.88
C VAL A 106 3.01 11.36 -2.95
N ALA A 107 3.84 12.32 -3.37
CA ALA A 107 4.08 13.54 -2.61
C ALA A 107 2.82 14.39 -2.42
N ALA A 108 1.93 14.44 -3.41
CA ALA A 108 0.66 15.17 -3.34
C ALA A 108 -0.43 14.42 -2.57
N LEU A 109 -0.28 13.10 -2.38
CA LEU A 109 -1.32 12.22 -1.88
C LEU A 109 -1.81 12.57 -0.46
N PRO A 110 -0.96 12.90 0.54
CA PRO A 110 -1.45 13.28 1.87
C PRO A 110 -2.42 14.46 1.85
N ARG A 111 -2.12 15.49 1.04
CA ARG A 111 -3.00 16.65 0.86
C ARG A 111 -4.30 16.26 0.16
N GLN A 112 -4.22 15.52 -0.94
CA GLN A 112 -5.42 15.06 -1.67
C GLN A 112 -6.35 14.24 -0.76
N VAL A 113 -5.78 13.34 0.03
CA VAL A 113 -6.53 12.54 1.01
C VAL A 113 -7.15 13.44 2.06
N ALA A 114 -6.41 14.37 2.66
CA ALA A 114 -6.95 15.31 3.65
C ALA A 114 -8.14 16.12 3.08
N ASP A 115 -7.99 16.64 1.85
CA ASP A 115 -9.04 17.40 1.15
C ASP A 115 -10.29 16.52 0.92
N HIS A 116 -10.12 15.27 0.48
CA HIS A 116 -11.25 14.35 0.31
C HIS A 116 -11.94 14.00 1.63
N TYR A 117 -11.19 13.79 2.71
CA TYR A 117 -11.78 13.53 4.03
C TYR A 117 -12.57 14.74 4.55
N ALA A 118 -12.05 15.96 4.38
CA ALA A 118 -12.74 17.19 4.77
C ALA A 118 -14.09 17.38 4.03
N ASN A 119 -14.21 16.81 2.83
CA ASN A 119 -15.42 16.87 2.01
C ASN A 119 -16.29 15.60 2.10
N PHE A 120 -16.04 14.71 3.06
CA PHE A 120 -16.74 13.42 3.21
C PHE A 120 -16.66 12.50 1.98
N GLN A 121 -15.63 12.66 1.15
CA GLN A 121 -15.38 11.88 -0.07
C GLN A 121 -14.39 10.74 0.18
N ILE A 122 -14.64 9.91 1.20
CA ILE A 122 -13.70 8.85 1.64
C ILE A 122 -13.39 7.86 0.50
N TYR A 123 -14.39 7.52 -0.33
CA TYR A 123 -14.19 6.65 -1.50
C TYR A 123 -13.16 7.21 -2.49
N LYS A 124 -13.12 8.54 -2.71
CA LYS A 124 -12.11 9.19 -3.57
C LYS A 124 -10.72 9.16 -2.95
N ALA A 125 -10.62 9.33 -1.63
CA ALA A 125 -9.36 9.17 -0.93
C ALA A 125 -8.81 7.74 -1.09
N LEU A 126 -9.66 6.73 -0.97
CA LEU A 126 -9.29 5.33 -1.17
C LEU A 126 -8.98 5.01 -2.65
N GLU A 127 -9.65 5.64 -3.61
CA GLU A 127 -9.30 5.55 -5.04
C GLU A 127 -7.92 6.12 -5.34
N ALA A 128 -7.60 7.29 -4.76
CA ALA A 128 -6.29 7.91 -4.89
C ALA A 128 -5.18 7.03 -4.28
N LEU A 129 -5.42 6.47 -3.09
CA LEU A 129 -4.52 5.51 -2.43
C LEU A 129 -4.31 4.25 -3.29
N SER A 130 -5.40 3.63 -3.76
CA SER A 130 -5.39 2.46 -4.64
C SER A 130 -4.64 2.75 -5.94
N SER A 131 -4.78 3.95 -6.50
CA SER A 131 -4.00 4.42 -7.66
C SER A 131 -2.50 4.54 -7.35
N GLY A 132 -2.13 5.14 -6.21
CA GLY A 132 -0.73 5.22 -5.75
C GLY A 132 -0.08 3.84 -5.57
N VAL A 133 -0.82 2.88 -4.99
CA VAL A 133 -0.38 1.49 -4.84
C VAL A 133 -0.16 0.84 -6.21
N ARG A 134 -1.08 1.02 -7.18
CA ARG A 134 -0.90 0.50 -8.55
C ARG A 134 0.30 1.11 -9.25
N GLN A 135 0.50 2.42 -9.15
CA GLN A 135 1.66 3.10 -9.74
C GLN A 135 2.98 2.60 -9.12
N THR A 136 3.00 2.37 -7.81
CA THR A 136 4.17 1.81 -7.11
C THR A 136 4.45 0.36 -7.52
N ASN A 137 3.39 -0.45 -7.70
CA ASN A 137 3.52 -1.79 -8.27
C ASN A 137 4.09 -1.75 -9.69
N GLY A 138 3.64 -0.81 -10.52
CA GLY A 138 4.18 -0.56 -11.86
C GLY A 138 5.65 -0.19 -11.83
N PHE A 139 6.06 0.72 -10.94
CA PHE A 139 7.45 1.10 -10.72
C PHE A 139 8.34 -0.10 -10.36
N VAL A 140 7.92 -0.90 -9.37
CA VAL A 140 8.65 -2.13 -8.97
C VAL A 140 8.71 -3.12 -10.13
N GLN A 141 7.64 -3.23 -10.94
CA GLN A 141 7.61 -4.13 -12.08
C GLN A 141 8.55 -3.71 -13.21
N ARG A 142 8.55 -2.43 -13.58
CA ARG A 142 9.41 -1.88 -14.64
C ARG A 142 10.90 -2.05 -14.31
N HIS A 143 11.27 -1.79 -13.06
CA HIS A 143 12.67 -1.87 -12.62
C HIS A 143 13.10 -3.27 -12.17
N ALA A 144 12.15 -4.20 -12.04
CA ALA A 144 12.37 -5.63 -11.82
C ALA A 144 13.52 -5.92 -10.83
N PRO A 145 13.42 -5.50 -9.55
CA PRO A 145 14.52 -5.59 -8.58
C PRO A 145 15.01 -7.03 -8.35
N TRP A 146 14.20 -8.03 -8.64
CA TRP A 146 14.59 -9.45 -8.60
C TRP A 146 15.59 -9.87 -9.70
N LYS A 147 15.86 -9.02 -10.69
CA LYS A 147 16.89 -9.22 -11.71
C LYS A 147 18.20 -8.48 -11.39
N LEU A 148 18.20 -7.64 -10.36
CA LEU A 148 19.35 -6.86 -9.91
C LEU A 148 20.12 -7.63 -8.82
N SER A 149 21.40 -7.33 -8.65
CA SER A 149 22.25 -7.95 -7.63
C SER A 149 22.82 -6.94 -6.65
N TRP A 150 22.79 -7.27 -5.36
CA TRP A 150 23.48 -6.52 -4.29
C TRP A 150 25.00 -6.63 -4.35
N GLU A 151 25.53 -7.62 -5.07
CA GLU A 151 26.98 -7.83 -5.23
C GLU A 151 27.56 -7.06 -6.43
N SER A 152 26.69 -6.58 -7.33
CA SER A 152 27.08 -5.79 -8.51
C SER A 152 27.23 -4.32 -8.14
N PRO A 153 28.43 -3.70 -8.29
CA PRO A 153 28.64 -2.28 -7.98
C PRO A 153 27.76 -1.34 -8.81
N GLY A 154 27.36 -1.77 -10.01
CA GLY A 154 26.45 -1.00 -10.86
C GLY A 154 24.99 -1.11 -10.43
N ASP A 155 24.55 -2.27 -9.94
CA ASP A 155 23.13 -2.53 -9.66
C ASP A 155 22.74 -2.28 -8.21
N ALA A 156 23.63 -2.56 -7.25
CA ALA A 156 23.34 -2.41 -5.83
C ALA A 156 22.83 -1.01 -5.46
N PRO A 157 23.39 0.12 -5.97
CA PRO A 157 22.85 1.44 -5.68
C PRO A 157 21.44 1.65 -6.24
N TRP A 158 21.15 1.09 -7.42
CA TRP A 158 19.83 1.19 -8.04
C TRP A 158 18.79 0.32 -7.34
N LEU A 159 19.15 -0.92 -7.01
CA LEU A 159 18.31 -1.84 -6.26
C LEU A 159 17.93 -1.22 -4.90
N GLY A 160 18.90 -0.64 -4.18
CA GLY A 160 18.63 0.10 -2.96
C GLY A 160 17.66 1.26 -3.17
N THR A 161 17.86 2.03 -4.24
CA THR A 161 16.98 3.17 -4.58
C THR A 161 15.54 2.73 -4.90
N VAL A 162 15.36 1.68 -5.70
CA VAL A 162 14.05 1.13 -6.06
C VAL A 162 13.30 0.66 -4.81
N LEU A 163 13.98 -0.09 -3.93
CA LEU A 163 13.37 -0.54 -2.69
C LEU A 163 13.09 0.61 -1.73
N HIS A 164 14.00 1.58 -1.60
CA HIS A 164 13.79 2.76 -0.75
C HIS A 164 12.53 3.53 -1.18
N VAL A 165 12.37 3.80 -2.47
CA VAL A 165 11.16 4.47 -3.00
C VAL A 165 9.91 3.65 -2.70
N ALA A 166 9.93 2.33 -2.94
CA ALA A 166 8.77 1.47 -2.69
C ALA A 166 8.38 1.40 -1.20
N LEU A 167 9.36 1.31 -0.29
CA LEU A 167 9.14 1.30 1.15
C LEU A 167 8.62 2.66 1.66
N GLU A 168 9.11 3.77 1.12
CA GLU A 168 8.58 5.11 1.43
C GLU A 168 7.13 5.27 0.93
N CYS A 169 6.81 4.80 -0.29
CA CYS A 169 5.42 4.78 -0.78
C CYS A 169 4.52 3.96 0.16
N LEU A 170 4.93 2.74 0.53
CA LEU A 170 4.19 1.90 1.46
C LEU A 170 3.98 2.58 2.82
N ARG A 171 4.98 3.28 3.34
CA ARG A 171 4.86 4.05 4.59
C ARG A 171 3.81 5.16 4.49
N ILE A 172 3.79 5.91 3.39
CA ILE A 172 2.74 6.90 3.13
C ILE A 172 1.37 6.23 3.07
N PHE A 173 1.22 5.14 2.31
CA PHE A 173 -0.06 4.44 2.19
C PHE A 173 -0.56 3.90 3.54
N GLY A 174 0.31 3.24 4.31
CA GLY A 174 -0.03 2.75 5.65
C GLY A 174 -0.49 3.88 6.57
N THR A 175 0.24 5.00 6.57
CA THR A 175 -0.10 6.16 7.43
C THR A 175 -1.48 6.72 7.09
N LEU A 176 -1.79 6.85 5.80
CA LEU A 176 -3.06 7.39 5.31
C LEU A 176 -4.23 6.41 5.43
N LEU A 177 -3.97 5.10 5.52
CA LEU A 177 -4.99 4.06 5.71
C LEU A 177 -5.43 3.88 7.17
N GLN A 178 -4.70 4.41 8.15
CA GLN A 178 -5.02 4.26 9.58
C GLN A 178 -6.49 4.56 9.95
N PRO A 179 -7.15 5.61 9.41
CA PRO A 179 -8.56 5.87 9.74
C PRO A 179 -9.54 4.83 9.20
N VAL A 180 -9.19 4.15 8.10
CA VAL A 180 -10.07 3.19 7.40
C VAL A 180 -9.80 1.77 7.88
N THR A 181 -8.54 1.35 7.89
CA THR A 181 -8.09 -0.01 8.23
C THR A 181 -6.99 0.05 9.29
N PRO A 182 -7.34 0.37 10.55
CA PRO A 182 -6.36 0.62 11.61
C PRO A 182 -5.45 -0.57 11.88
N SER A 183 -5.97 -1.80 11.93
CA SER A 183 -5.18 -3.00 12.22
C SER A 183 -4.26 -3.38 11.06
N LEU A 184 -4.72 -3.24 9.83
CA LEU A 184 -3.93 -3.49 8.62
C LEU A 184 -2.84 -2.42 8.46
N ALA A 185 -3.17 -1.15 8.69
CA ALA A 185 -2.21 -0.07 8.68
C ALA A 185 -1.15 -0.25 9.75
N ASP A 186 -1.54 -0.68 10.96
CA ASP A 186 -0.63 -1.02 12.04
C ASP A 186 0.36 -2.12 11.62
N GLN A 187 -0.12 -3.24 11.12
CA GLN A 187 0.72 -4.35 10.65
C GLN A 187 1.69 -3.91 9.52
N LEU A 188 1.19 -3.15 8.55
CA LEU A 188 2.02 -2.61 7.47
C LEU A 188 3.16 -1.76 8.04
N LEU A 189 2.83 -0.76 8.86
CA LEU A 189 3.79 0.19 9.41
C LEU A 189 4.75 -0.48 10.41
N SER A 190 4.25 -1.41 11.22
CA SER A 190 5.05 -2.25 12.12
C SER A 190 6.07 -3.08 11.33
N ARG A 191 5.67 -3.70 10.21
CA ARG A 191 6.59 -4.43 9.31
C ARG A 191 7.63 -3.53 8.66
N LEU A 192 7.32 -2.26 8.45
CA LEU A 192 8.28 -1.25 8.02
C LEU A 192 9.15 -0.70 9.17
N GLY A 193 8.96 -1.15 10.42
CA GLY A 193 9.74 -0.61 11.55
C GLY A 193 9.40 0.85 11.88
N VAL A 194 8.19 1.29 11.54
CA VAL A 194 7.64 2.60 11.90
C VAL A 194 6.93 2.47 13.25
N SER A 195 7.50 3.09 14.28
CA SER A 195 6.95 3.04 15.64
C SER A 195 5.63 3.81 15.74
N ALA A 196 4.80 3.52 16.75
CA ALA A 196 3.51 4.20 16.94
C ALA A 196 3.62 5.73 17.02
N ALA A 197 4.71 6.25 17.59
CA ALA A 197 4.98 7.69 17.69
C ALA A 197 5.26 8.36 16.34
N GLU A 198 5.73 7.60 15.35
CA GLU A 198 6.12 8.08 14.01
C GLU A 198 4.98 8.01 12.98
N ARG A 199 3.75 7.63 13.39
CA ARG A 199 2.59 7.41 12.48
C ARG A 199 1.65 8.62 12.39
N GLY A 200 2.07 9.77 12.90
CA GLY A 200 1.32 11.01 12.80
C GLY A 200 1.36 11.62 11.40
N LEU A 201 0.33 12.39 11.04
CA LEU A 201 0.26 13.12 9.77
C LEU A 201 1.05 14.43 9.79
N GLY A 202 1.26 15.04 10.96
CA GLY A 202 1.85 16.38 11.09
C GLY A 202 3.28 16.49 10.58
N GLU A 203 4.07 15.42 10.71
CA GLU A 203 5.48 15.37 10.27
C GLU A 203 5.68 14.39 9.10
N LEU A 204 4.61 14.09 8.37
CA LEU A 204 4.64 13.11 7.28
C LEU A 204 5.39 13.65 6.05
N ALA A 205 6.73 13.54 6.07
CA ALA A 205 7.56 13.76 4.90
C ALA A 205 7.50 12.54 3.97
N PHE A 206 7.69 12.72 2.66
CA PHE A 206 7.84 11.64 1.69
C PHE A 206 9.18 11.73 0.99
N LEU A 207 9.91 10.61 0.94
CA LEU A 207 11.15 10.45 0.17
C LEU A 207 12.19 11.57 0.44
N PRO A 208 12.54 11.87 1.70
CA PRO A 208 13.38 13.01 2.04
C PRO A 208 14.76 13.01 1.33
N ARG A 209 15.35 11.83 1.07
CA ARG A 209 16.63 11.72 0.36
C ARG A 209 16.58 12.26 -1.06
N PHE A 210 15.46 12.10 -1.76
CA PHE A 210 15.26 12.70 -3.09
C PHE A 210 15.26 14.23 -3.04
N TYR A 211 14.80 14.80 -1.93
CA TYR A 211 14.79 16.25 -1.69
C TYR A 211 16.06 16.77 -0.99
N GLY A 212 17.09 15.93 -0.81
CA GLY A 212 18.36 16.33 -0.18
C GLY A 212 18.33 16.36 1.35
N HIS A 213 17.29 15.80 1.97
CA HIS A 213 17.15 15.73 3.43
C HIS A 213 17.54 14.34 3.96
N PRO A 214 17.97 14.22 5.23
CA PRO A 214 18.20 12.91 5.84
C PRO A 214 16.89 12.12 5.96
N CYS A 215 16.97 10.81 5.79
CA CYS A 215 15.84 9.89 6.04
C CYS A 215 16.08 9.15 7.36
N PRO A 216 15.21 9.32 8.38
CA PRO A 216 15.38 8.64 9.67
C PRO A 216 15.17 7.13 9.59
N PHE A 217 14.65 6.63 8.47
CA PHE A 217 14.46 5.21 8.22
C PHE A 217 15.65 4.59 7.51
N GLU A 218 16.49 5.32 6.78
CA GLU A 218 17.63 4.74 6.04
C GLU A 218 18.56 3.94 6.97
N GLY A 219 18.84 2.68 6.62
CA GLY A 219 19.62 1.75 7.45
C GLY A 219 18.85 1.12 8.62
N ARG A 220 17.65 1.60 8.95
CA ARG A 220 16.81 1.06 10.04
C ARG A 220 16.34 -0.36 9.71
N ARG A 221 16.29 -1.22 10.72
CA ARG A 221 15.74 -2.59 10.59
C ARG A 221 14.23 -2.56 10.35
N LEU A 222 13.77 -3.39 9.43
CA LEU A 222 12.36 -3.69 9.25
C LEU A 222 11.82 -4.47 10.45
N GLY A 223 10.50 -4.43 10.63
CA GLY A 223 9.83 -5.15 11.70
C GLY A 223 9.94 -6.67 11.57
N PRO A 224 9.70 -7.41 12.66
CA PRO A 224 9.81 -8.87 12.69
C PRO A 224 8.64 -9.58 11.97
N GLU A 225 7.55 -8.88 11.67
CA GLU A 225 6.37 -9.46 11.02
C GLU A 225 6.64 -9.80 9.56
N THR A 226 6.42 -11.06 9.19
CA THR A 226 6.61 -11.56 7.82
C THR A 226 5.35 -12.20 7.23
N GLY A 227 4.23 -12.15 7.95
CA GLY A 227 2.95 -12.73 7.52
C GLY A 227 2.35 -12.02 6.30
N LEU A 228 1.25 -12.59 5.79
CA LEU A 228 0.43 -11.90 4.80
C LEU A 228 -0.22 -10.68 5.45
N LEU A 229 -0.14 -9.53 4.80
CA LEU A 229 -0.82 -8.32 5.26
C LEU A 229 -2.35 -8.49 5.24
N PHE A 230 -2.85 -9.10 4.17
CA PHE A 230 -4.25 -9.46 4.03
C PHE A 230 -4.34 -10.83 3.34
N PRO A 231 -4.98 -11.83 3.97
CA PRO A 231 -5.13 -13.14 3.34
C PRO A 231 -6.13 -13.03 2.18
N ARG A 232 -5.86 -13.75 1.09
CA ARG A 232 -6.87 -13.90 0.03
C ARG A 232 -8.11 -14.60 0.60
N LEU A 233 -9.27 -14.11 0.20
CA LEU A 233 -10.55 -14.62 0.67
C LEU A 233 -10.94 -15.82 -0.19
N ASP A 234 -11.00 -17.00 0.43
CA ASP A 234 -11.40 -18.23 -0.25
C ASP A 234 -12.88 -18.18 -0.66
N GLN A 235 -13.16 -18.47 -1.94
CA GLN A 235 -14.53 -18.62 -2.46
C GLN A 235 -15.27 -19.81 -1.82
N SER A 236 -14.57 -20.76 -1.21
CA SER A 236 -15.14 -21.96 -0.54
C SER A 236 -15.66 -21.67 0.87
N ARG A 237 -14.91 -20.89 1.68
CA ARG A 237 -15.46 -20.21 2.89
C ARG A 237 -16.70 -19.39 2.57
N ALA A 238 -16.83 -19.02 1.30
CA ALA A 238 -17.91 -18.24 0.78
C ALA A 238 -19.18 -19.07 0.40
N ARG A 239 -19.08 -20.40 0.32
CA ARG A 239 -20.23 -21.28 0.02
C ARG A 239 -20.83 -21.96 1.26
N LEU A 240 -20.06 -22.11 2.34
CA LEU A 240 -20.46 -22.87 3.54
C LEU A 240 -21.67 -22.30 4.30
N VAL A 241 -21.97 -21.01 4.15
CA VAL A 241 -23.15 -20.38 4.80
C VAL A 241 -24.45 -20.60 4.00
N LYS A 242 -24.36 -20.87 2.69
CA LYS A 242 -25.54 -21.26 1.90
C LYS A 242 -26.10 -22.62 2.34
N ALA A 243 -25.25 -23.51 2.86
CA ALA A 243 -25.65 -24.85 3.33
C ALA A 243 -26.25 -24.88 4.74
N HIS A 244 -26.12 -23.81 5.54
CA HIS A 244 -26.75 -23.69 6.87
C HIS A 244 -28.08 -22.92 6.82
N ARG A 245 -28.59 -22.63 5.61
CA ARG A 245 -29.88 -21.95 5.38
C ARG A 245 -30.85 -22.78 4.52
N THR A 246 -30.60 -24.07 4.37
CA THR A 246 -31.54 -25.06 3.82
C THR A 246 -32.00 -25.99 4.91
#